data_AF-A0A7C0ZZC3-F1
#
_entry.id   AF-A0A7C0ZZC3-F1
#
_cell.length_a   1.000
_cell.length_b   1.000
_cell.length_c   1.000
_cell.angle_alpha   90.00
_cell.angle_beta   90.00
_cell.angle_gamma   90.00
#
_symmetry.space_group_name_H-M   'P 1'
#
loop_
_entity.id
_entity.type
_entity.pdbx_description
1 polymer ?
#
loop_
_entity_poly.entity_id
_entity_poly.type
_entity_poly.pdbx_seq_one_letter_code
_entity_poly.pdbx_strand_id
1 'polypeptide(L)'
;MSRGVKISELILAKKRALRLGLWYKINPHVRTIIDLAIKTLTVIKSKILIQIYENLLESINPYKKKLKQAYEIGLKIAKKRIEQALMMGNEKIVEWFKDKRNIICLGLSYLNSPPFYRIAF
;
A
#
# COMPACT_ATOMS: atom_id res chain seq x y z
N MET A 1 4.00 -2.64 -14.80
CA MET A 1 3.36 -1.85 -15.89
C MET A 1 2.44 -0.82 -15.26
N SER A 2 2.80 0.46 -15.35
CA SER A 2 2.01 1.57 -14.80
C SER A 2 0.71 1.72 -15.59
N ARG A 3 -0.42 1.27 -15.01
CA ARG A 3 -1.76 1.67 -15.49
C ARG A 3 -1.81 3.21 -15.46
N GLY A 4 -2.09 3.83 -16.60
CA GLY A 4 -2.42 5.25 -16.62
C GLY A 4 -3.68 5.49 -15.78
N VAL A 5 -3.64 6.48 -14.89
CA VAL A 5 -4.78 6.83 -14.03
C VAL A 5 -5.68 7.79 -14.81
N LYS A 6 -6.98 7.49 -14.91
CA LYS A 6 -7.98 8.37 -15.52
C LYS A 6 -8.32 9.53 -14.58
N ILE A 7 -8.60 10.72 -15.12
CA ILE A 7 -9.00 11.88 -14.29
C ILE A 7 -10.23 11.58 -13.43
N SER A 8 -11.19 10.82 -13.97
CA SER A 8 -12.43 10.49 -13.26
C SER A 8 -12.16 9.88 -11.89
N GLU A 9 -11.12 9.05 -11.79
CA GLU A 9 -10.69 8.47 -10.51
C GLU A 9 -10.07 9.53 -9.59
N LEU A 10 -9.26 10.44 -10.13
CA LEU A 10 -8.66 11.54 -9.37
C LEU A 10 -9.72 12.51 -8.82
N ILE A 11 -10.74 12.86 -9.62
CA ILE A 11 -11.88 13.69 -9.19
C ILE A 11 -12.64 13.00 -8.07
N LEU A 12 -12.89 11.70 -8.21
CA LEU A 12 -13.63 10.93 -7.20
C LEU A 12 -12.83 10.80 -5.90
N ALA A 13 -11.50 10.63 -6.01
CA ALA A 13 -10.59 10.64 -4.87
C ALA A 13 -10.57 12.02 -4.19
N LYS A 14 -10.48 13.11 -4.95
CA LYS A 14 -10.58 14.49 -4.41
C LYS A 14 -11.90 14.72 -3.67
N LYS A 15 -13.04 14.35 -4.27
CA LYS A 15 -14.37 14.45 -3.63
C LYS A 15 -14.43 13.69 -2.30
N ARG A 16 -13.86 12.49 -2.24
CA ARG A 16 -13.76 11.70 -1.01
C ARG A 16 -12.86 12.38 0.03
N ALA A 17 -11.68 12.87 -0.37
CA ALA A 17 -10.75 13.57 0.51
C ALA A 17 -11.36 14.85 1.11
N LEU A 18 -12.12 15.60 0.31
CA LEU A 18 -12.86 16.79 0.77
C LEU A 18 -13.90 16.42 1.84
N ARG A 19 -14.70 15.37 1.59
CA ARG A 19 -15.74 14.91 2.53
C ARG A 19 -15.17 14.48 3.88
N LEU A 20 -14.00 13.87 3.88
CA LEU A 20 -13.31 13.40 5.10
C LEU A 20 -12.51 14.51 5.80
N GLY A 21 -12.49 15.74 5.26
CA GLY A 21 -11.64 16.83 5.76
C GLY A 21 -10.13 16.59 5.57
N LEU A 22 -9.73 15.47 4.94
CA LEU A 22 -8.34 15.11 4.69
C LEU A 22 -7.67 16.04 3.67
N TRP A 23 -8.45 16.60 2.74
CA TRP A 23 -7.92 17.52 1.73
C TRP A 23 -7.16 18.69 2.35
N TYR A 24 -7.65 19.25 3.45
CA TYR A 24 -7.01 20.39 4.12
C TYR A 24 -5.76 20.03 4.92
N LYS A 25 -5.56 18.73 5.23
CA LYS A 25 -4.36 18.24 5.91
C LYS A 25 -3.18 18.03 4.94
N ILE A 26 -3.43 18.05 3.63
CA ILE A 26 -2.42 17.87 2.59
C ILE A 26 -1.68 19.19 2.36
N ASN A 27 -0.36 19.11 2.09
CA ASN A 27 0.46 20.25 1.73
C ASN A 27 -0.20 21.09 0.61
N PRO A 28 -0.31 22.43 0.77
CA PRO A 28 -0.87 23.32 -0.25
C PRO A 28 -0.32 23.11 -1.66
N HIS A 29 0.99 22.87 -1.83
CA HIS A 29 1.61 22.64 -3.14
C HIS A 29 1.12 21.36 -3.81
N VAL A 30 0.87 20.31 -3.02
CA VAL A 30 0.35 19.05 -3.56
C VAL A 30 -1.11 19.22 -4.00
N ARG A 31 -1.89 20.03 -3.28
CA ARG A 31 -3.27 20.37 -3.68
C ARG A 31 -3.30 21.11 -5.01
N THR A 32 -2.45 22.12 -5.19
CA THR A 32 -2.38 22.88 -6.46
C THR A 32 -1.95 21.99 -7.61
N ILE A 33 -0.98 21.09 -7.41
CA ILE A 33 -0.57 20.10 -8.43
C ILE A 33 -1.75 19.21 -8.84
N ILE A 34 -2.52 18.70 -7.88
CA ILE A 34 -3.70 17.86 -8.16
C ILE A 34 -4.78 18.67 -8.89
N ASP A 35 -5.01 19.92 -8.49
CA ASP A 35 -6.01 20.78 -9.12
C ASP A 35 -5.63 21.14 -10.56
N LEU A 36 -4.35 21.41 -10.81
CA LEU A 36 -3.81 21.60 -12.16
C LEU A 36 -3.91 20.31 -12.97
N ALA A 37 -3.57 19.16 -12.39
CA ALA A 37 -3.68 17.86 -13.05
C ALA A 37 -5.11 17.55 -13.49
N ILE A 38 -6.11 17.85 -12.65
CA ILE A 38 -7.53 17.66 -12.99
C ILE A 38 -7.95 18.57 -14.15
N LYS A 39 -7.44 19.80 -14.22
CA LYS A 39 -7.79 20.77 -15.27
C LYS A 39 -7.11 20.51 -16.61
N THR A 40 -5.88 19.97 -16.59
CA THR A 40 -5.00 19.98 -17.77
C THR A 40 -4.80 18.62 -18.42
N LEU A 41 -4.84 17.52 -17.65
CA LEU A 41 -4.45 16.19 -18.13
C LEU A 41 -5.67 15.33 -18.36
N THR A 42 -5.71 14.56 -19.46
CA THR A 42 -6.74 13.52 -19.70
C THR A 42 -6.40 12.17 -19.08
N VAL A 43 -5.11 11.84 -19.02
CA VAL A 43 -4.58 10.62 -18.42
C VAL A 43 -3.27 10.95 -17.72
N ILE A 44 -3.13 10.47 -16.49
CA ILE A 44 -1.91 10.65 -15.71
C ILE A 44 -0.95 9.52 -16.05
N LYS A 45 0.15 9.87 -16.74
CA LYS A 45 1.27 8.97 -17.05
C LYS A 45 2.53 9.26 -16.22
N SER A 46 2.63 10.44 -15.63
CA SER A 46 3.80 10.85 -14.83
C SER A 46 3.89 10.00 -13.55
N LYS A 47 5.06 9.39 -13.32
CA LYS A 47 5.32 8.57 -12.12
C LYS A 47 5.13 9.36 -10.83
N ILE A 48 5.58 10.61 -10.80
CA ILE A 48 5.48 11.49 -9.63
C ILE A 48 4.00 11.76 -9.30
N LEU A 49 3.19 12.05 -10.32
CA LEU A 49 1.78 12.36 -10.13
C LEU A 49 0.97 11.11 -9.74
N ILE A 50 1.34 9.94 -10.26
CA ILE A 50 0.80 8.65 -9.80
C ILE A 50 1.13 8.43 -8.33
N GLN A 51 2.37 8.69 -7.90
CA GLN A 51 2.75 8.54 -6.49
C GLN A 51 1.94 9.47 -5.57
N ILE A 52 1.75 10.73 -5.98
CA ILE A 52 0.91 11.69 -5.25
C ILE A 52 -0.53 11.18 -5.15
N TYR A 53 -1.09 10.67 -6.25
CA TYR A 53 -2.44 10.08 -6.26
C TYR A 53 -2.55 8.86 -5.34
N GLU A 54 -1.58 7.95 -5.38
CA GLU A 54 -1.53 6.79 -4.48
C GLU A 54 -1.46 7.19 -3.02
N ASN A 55 -0.64 8.18 -2.67
CA ASN A 55 -0.56 8.71 -1.31
C ASN A 55 -1.89 9.32 -0.83
N LEU A 56 -2.61 10.00 -1.74
CA LEU A 56 -3.94 10.53 -1.46
C LEU A 56 -4.97 9.40 -1.23
N LEU A 57 -4.93 8.34 -2.04
CA LEU A 57 -5.78 7.16 -1.84
C LEU A 57 -5.48 6.43 -0.53
N GLU A 58 -4.20 6.29 -0.16
CA GLU A 58 -3.78 5.71 1.12
C GLU A 58 -4.28 6.54 2.31
N SER A 59 -4.34 7.86 2.16
CA SER A 59 -4.88 8.76 3.18
C SER A 59 -6.40 8.60 3.32
N ILE A 60 -7.12 8.40 2.22
CA ILE A 60 -8.58 8.18 2.22
C ILE A 60 -8.94 6.82 2.82
N ASN A 61 -8.15 5.78 2.54
CA ASN A 61 -8.41 4.42 3.01
C ASN A 61 -7.23 3.92 3.87
N PRO A 62 -7.22 4.23 5.18
CA PRO A 62 -6.15 3.82 6.08
C PRO A 62 -6.07 2.29 6.21
N TYR A 63 -7.18 1.57 6.02
CA TYR A 63 -7.19 0.12 6.01
C TYR A 63 -6.37 -0.46 4.85
N LYS A 64 -6.51 0.11 3.65
CA LYS A 64 -5.71 -0.30 2.48
C LYS A 64 -4.22 -0.05 2.70
N LYS A 65 -3.88 1.07 3.35
CA LYS A 65 -2.49 1.37 3.76
C LYS A 65 -1.96 0.31 4.73
N LYS A 66 -2.73 -0.03 5.78
CA LYS A 66 -2.38 -1.09 6.72
C LYS A 66 -2.19 -2.45 6.04
N LEU A 67 -3.06 -2.82 5.09
CA LEU A 67 -2.93 -4.08 4.35
C LEU A 67 -1.66 -4.12 3.48
N LYS A 68 -1.30 -3.00 2.85
CA LYS A 68 -0.04 -2.90 2.07
C LYS A 68 1.17 -3.08 2.97
N GLN A 69 1.20 -2.39 4.11
CA GLN A 69 2.25 -2.54 5.13
C GLN A 69 2.31 -3.98 5.67
N ALA A 70 1.16 -4.59 5.97
CA ALA A 70 1.08 -5.98 6.39
C ALA A 70 1.66 -6.90 5.32
N TYR A 71 1.30 -6.71 4.05
CA TYR A 71 1.85 -7.54 2.98
C TYR A 71 3.38 -7.42 2.86
N GLU A 72 3.93 -6.22 2.94
CA GLU A 72 5.38 -5.97 2.87
C GLU A 72 6.13 -6.63 4.04
N ILE A 73 5.61 -6.51 5.26
CA ILE A 73 6.16 -7.17 6.45
C ILE A 73 6.03 -8.69 6.33
N GLY A 74 4.86 -9.16 5.92
CA GLY A 74 4.55 -10.56 5.71
C GLY A 74 5.49 -11.22 4.73
N LEU A 75 5.89 -10.53 3.66
CA LEU A 75 6.89 -11.03 2.71
C LEU A 75 8.26 -11.24 3.36
N LYS A 76 8.70 -10.32 4.22
CA LYS A 76 9.98 -10.45 4.93
C LYS A 76 9.97 -11.65 5.87
N ILE A 77 8.87 -11.83 6.62
CA ILE A 77 8.67 -12.97 7.51
C ILE A 77 8.62 -14.28 6.73
N ALA A 78 7.83 -14.31 5.65
CA ALA A 78 7.68 -15.48 4.80
C ALA A 78 9.03 -15.91 4.22
N LYS A 79 9.82 -14.95 3.71
CA LYS A 79 11.16 -15.23 3.17
C LYS A 79 12.05 -15.93 4.19
N LYS A 80 12.18 -15.40 5.42
CA LYS A 80 12.97 -16.05 6.47
C LYS A 80 12.47 -17.44 6.85
N ARG A 81 11.14 -17.61 6.94
CA ARG A 81 10.54 -18.91 7.27
C ARG A 81 10.78 -19.95 6.17
N ILE A 82 10.71 -19.54 4.91
CA ILE A 82 11.03 -20.40 3.76
C ILE A 82 12.50 -20.80 3.81
N GLU A 83 13.41 -19.86 4.02
CA GLU A 83 14.85 -20.13 4.15
C GLU A 83 15.12 -21.15 5.26
N GLN A 84 14.56 -20.94 6.46
CA GLN A 84 14.70 -21.85 7.60
C GLN A 84 14.12 -23.25 7.31
N ALA A 85 12.92 -23.32 6.72
CA ALA A 85 12.27 -24.60 6.43
C ALA A 85 12.99 -25.38 5.33
N LEU A 86 13.56 -24.71 4.33
CA LEU A 86 14.41 -25.34 3.31
C LEU A 86 15.69 -25.91 3.92
N MET A 87 16.31 -25.20 4.88
CA MET A 87 17.46 -25.74 5.62
C MET A 87 17.12 -27.01 6.43
N MET A 88 15.85 -27.16 6.85
CA MET A 88 15.35 -28.35 7.54
C MET A 88 14.86 -29.45 6.59
N GLY A 89 15.02 -29.28 5.27
CA GLY A 89 14.59 -30.25 4.26
C GLY A 89 13.09 -30.24 3.93
N ASN A 90 12.34 -29.21 4.35
CA ASN A 90 10.91 -29.09 4.05
C ASN A 90 10.64 -28.20 2.83
N GLU A 91 10.63 -28.81 1.66
CA GLU A 91 10.42 -28.13 0.37
C GLU A 91 8.97 -27.69 0.14
N LYS A 92 8.00 -28.38 0.76
CA LYS A 92 6.55 -28.10 0.60
C LYS A 92 6.13 -26.76 1.19
N ILE A 93 6.98 -26.15 2.02
CA ILE A 93 6.71 -24.86 2.67
C ILE A 93 6.45 -23.74 1.66
N VAL A 94 7.04 -23.81 0.46
CA VAL A 94 6.90 -22.78 -0.58
C VAL A 94 5.45 -22.68 -1.05
N GLU A 95 4.70 -23.79 -1.03
CA GLU A 95 3.29 -23.81 -1.45
C GLU A 95 2.39 -23.03 -0.50
N TRP A 96 2.69 -23.03 0.80
CA TRP A 96 1.93 -22.29 1.81
C TRP A 96 2.02 -20.77 1.61
N PHE A 97 3.14 -20.29 1.07
CA PHE A 97 3.36 -18.86 0.82
C PHE A 97 2.98 -18.41 -0.60
N LYS A 98 2.46 -19.31 -1.44
CA LYS A 98 1.86 -18.91 -2.74
C LYS A 98 0.59 -18.09 -2.54
N ASP A 99 -0.17 -18.35 -1.47
CA ASP A 99 -1.38 -17.57 -1.18
C ASP A 99 -1.03 -16.21 -0.56
N LYS A 100 -1.43 -15.15 -1.26
CA LYS A 100 -1.32 -13.75 -0.81
C LYS A 100 -1.98 -13.54 0.55
N ARG A 101 -3.06 -14.25 0.86
CA ARG A 101 -3.80 -14.12 2.13
C ARG A 101 -2.91 -14.52 3.31
N ASN A 102 -2.16 -15.61 3.17
CA ASN A 102 -1.25 -16.09 4.20
C ASN A 102 -0.15 -15.06 4.50
N ILE A 103 0.41 -14.44 3.46
CA ILE A 103 1.39 -13.37 3.61
C ILE A 103 0.81 -12.18 4.38
N ILE A 104 -0.40 -11.74 4.02
CA ILE A 104 -1.09 -10.64 4.72
C ILE A 104 -1.35 -11.01 6.18
N CYS A 105 -1.82 -12.22 6.47
CA CYS A 105 -2.09 -12.69 7.83
C CYS A 105 -0.85 -12.65 8.72
N LEU A 106 0.32 -13.04 8.21
CA LEU A 106 1.59 -12.93 8.94
C LEU A 106 1.95 -11.48 9.26
N GLY A 107 1.79 -10.60 8.29
CA GLY A 107 2.05 -9.18 8.48
C GLY A 107 1.10 -8.53 9.48
N LEU A 108 -0.19 -8.87 9.41
CA LEU A 108 -1.19 -8.40 10.37
C LEU A 108 -0.90 -8.93 11.78
N SER A 109 -0.52 -10.21 11.90
CA SER A 109 -0.08 -10.80 13.17
C SER A 109 1.08 -10.00 13.74
N TYR A 110 2.11 -9.70 12.93
CA TYR A 110 3.24 -8.90 13.39
C TYR A 110 2.87 -7.46 13.79
N LEU A 111 2.03 -6.79 13.00
CA LEU A 111 1.58 -5.42 13.30
C LEU A 111 0.76 -5.35 14.61
N ASN A 112 -0.03 -6.39 14.88
CA ASN A 112 -0.85 -6.50 16.08
C ASN A 112 -0.05 -7.02 17.29
N SER A 113 1.09 -7.67 17.08
CA SER A 113 1.97 -8.09 18.16
C SER A 113 2.61 -6.87 18.86
N PRO A 114 2.60 -6.83 20.20
CA PRO A 114 3.33 -5.83 20.96
C PRO A 114 4.83 -5.83 20.62
N PRO A 115 5.53 -4.67 20.71
CA PRO A 115 6.92 -4.55 20.28
C PRO A 115 7.88 -5.59 20.85
N PHE A 116 7.66 -6.04 22.09
CA PHE A 116 8.49 -7.03 22.77
C PHE A 116 8.32 -8.48 22.26
N TYR A 117 7.21 -8.78 21.58
CA TYR A 117 6.98 -10.09 20.94
C TYR A 117 7.28 -10.09 19.43
N ARG A 118 7.77 -8.98 18.89
CA ARG A 118 8.07 -8.87 17.47
C ARG A 118 9.36 -9.61 17.15
N ILE A 119 9.24 -10.59 16.26
CA ILE A 119 10.38 -11.33 15.73
C ILE A 119 11.28 -10.35 14.96
N ALA A 120 12.59 -10.36 15.24
CA ALA A 120 13.56 -9.60 14.46
C ALA A 120 13.79 -10.32 13.11
N PHE A 121 13.53 -9.63 12.01
CA PHE A 121 13.81 -10.11 10.65
C PHE A 121 14.76 -9.16 9.93
#